data_AF-A0A3N5Q1B2-F1
#
_entry.id   AF-A0A3N5Q1B2-F1
#
_cell.length_a   1.000
_cell.length_b   1.000
_cell.length_c   1.000
_cell.angle_alpha   90.00
_cell.angle_beta   90.00
_cell.angle_gamma   90.00
#
_symmetry.space_group_name_H-M   'P 1'
#
loop_
_entity.id
_entity.type
_entity.pdbx_description
1 polymer ?
#
loop_
_entity_poly.entity_id
_entity_poly.type
_entity_poly.pdbx_seq_one_letter_code
_entity_poly.pdbx_strand_id
1 'polypeptide(L)'
;MADTQTNILDTPNSESPVESSFGKKIKKSTRIKEGLIKYFFAVNGVMALVFIILIFVFLFKEGFKAMDHIGLFDFVYLNQVQSDGSVQRVYEWYPTSEEARYSLIPLILGTLLSAIPATIISTFFGVAAGIYLSEIANPKLKEFLKPMIELFAGIPTVVLGFIMLAVGASFFNDLLNPENRLNAFIASIGLSFVIIPVIASLTEDALHSIPNDLRMASYGIGATKWQTIRHVILPAAFSGVSASIILGFGRAIGETM
;
A
#
# COMPACT_ATOMS: atom_id res chain seq x y z
N MET A 1 -50.03 61.55 9.87
CA MET A 1 -50.82 60.30 9.76
C MET A 1 -51.18 60.15 8.31
N ALA A 2 -50.34 59.45 7.55
CA ALA A 2 -50.60 58.99 6.20
C ALA A 2 -49.49 58.00 5.85
N ASP A 3 -49.90 56.77 5.57
CA ASP A 3 -49.42 55.84 4.56
C ASP A 3 -48.05 56.10 3.94
N THR A 4 -47.22 55.05 3.86
CA THR A 4 -46.91 54.37 2.59
C THR A 4 -46.02 53.18 2.94
N GLN A 5 -46.55 51.96 2.78
CA GLN A 5 -45.75 50.74 2.89
C GLN A 5 -44.68 50.72 1.80
N THR A 6 -43.45 50.48 2.22
CA THR A 6 -42.25 50.37 1.40
C THR A 6 -42.31 49.18 0.45
N ASN A 7 -42.43 49.54 -0.82
CA ASN A 7 -41.99 48.87 -2.04
C ASN A 7 -40.68 48.06 -1.89
N ILE A 8 -40.73 46.72 -1.93
CA ILE A 8 -39.60 45.85 -2.30
C ILE A 8 -40.13 44.55 -2.97
N LEU A 9 -39.77 44.39 -4.26
CA LEU A 9 -39.79 43.17 -5.10
C LEU A 9 -41.07 42.82 -5.87
N ASP A 10 -41.31 43.57 -6.95
CA ASP A 10 -41.77 42.99 -8.22
C ASP A 10 -40.71 42.01 -8.74
N THR A 11 -40.99 40.71 -8.71
CA THR A 11 -40.29 39.73 -9.55
C THR A 11 -41.09 39.55 -10.85
N PRO A 12 -40.58 40.03 -12.00
CA PRO A 12 -41.27 39.82 -13.27
C PRO A 12 -41.10 38.36 -13.70
N ASN A 13 -42.23 37.76 -14.05
CA ASN A 13 -42.37 36.58 -14.89
C ASN A 13 -41.84 35.25 -14.34
N SER A 14 -42.80 34.35 -14.14
CA SER A 14 -42.67 32.90 -14.27
C SER A 14 -42.08 32.53 -15.63
N GLU A 15 -40.76 32.59 -15.76
CA GLU A 15 -40.06 31.88 -16.83
C GLU A 15 -40.16 30.39 -16.53
N SER A 16 -40.92 29.67 -17.35
CA SER A 16 -40.86 28.22 -17.47
C SER A 16 -39.39 27.78 -17.50
N PRO A 17 -39.00 26.68 -16.82
CA PRO A 17 -37.61 26.24 -16.85
C PRO A 17 -37.21 26.08 -18.31
N VAL A 18 -36.21 26.85 -18.74
CA VAL A 18 -35.61 26.74 -20.07
C VAL A 18 -35.10 25.31 -20.17
N GLU A 19 -35.89 24.42 -20.78
CA GLU A 19 -35.47 23.08 -21.11
C GLU A 19 -34.21 23.23 -21.98
N SER A 20 -33.06 22.83 -21.44
CA SER A 20 -31.82 22.93 -22.18
C SER A 20 -31.94 22.06 -23.45
N SER A 21 -31.94 22.70 -24.61
CA SER A 21 -32.14 22.02 -25.90
C SER A 21 -30.96 21.12 -26.32
N PHE A 22 -30.00 20.91 -25.42
CA PHE A 22 -28.79 20.11 -25.64
C PHE A 22 -28.94 18.63 -25.31
N GLY A 23 -30.14 18.16 -24.96
CA GLY A 23 -30.45 16.74 -24.80
C GLY A 23 -30.49 15.99 -26.15
N LYS A 24 -29.34 15.75 -26.80
CA LYS A 24 -29.27 14.83 -27.96
C LYS A 24 -29.89 13.49 -27.55
N LYS A 25 -30.96 13.07 -28.22
CA LYS A 25 -31.56 11.74 -28.06
C LYS A 25 -30.48 10.67 -28.29
N ILE A 26 -30.00 10.05 -27.20
CA ILE A 26 -28.98 9.00 -27.25
C ILE A 26 -29.50 7.87 -28.16
N LYS A 27 -28.73 7.50 -29.19
CA LYS A 27 -29.10 6.42 -30.11
C LYS A 27 -29.31 5.12 -29.31
N LYS A 28 -30.35 4.36 -29.63
CA LYS A 28 -30.68 3.08 -28.96
C LYS A 28 -29.49 2.10 -28.92
N SER A 29 -28.65 2.11 -29.96
CA SER A 29 -27.41 1.32 -30.00
C SER A 29 -26.38 1.73 -28.93
N THR A 30 -26.23 3.03 -28.65
CA THR A 30 -25.32 3.53 -27.61
C THR A 30 -25.81 3.12 -26.23
N ARG A 31 -27.12 3.22 -25.97
CA ARG A 31 -27.72 2.79 -24.69
C ARG A 31 -27.55 1.29 -24.43
N ILE A 32 -27.63 0.46 -25.47
CA ILE A 32 -27.39 -1.00 -25.36
C ILE A 32 -25.91 -1.29 -25.09
N LYS A 33 -24.99 -0.60 -25.79
CA LYS A 33 -23.53 -0.75 -25.57
C LYS A 33 -23.14 -0.32 -24.16
N GLU A 34 -23.65 0.81 -23.67
CA GLU A 34 -23.44 1.28 -22.30
C GLU A 34 -23.98 0.26 -21.27
N GLY A 35 -25.16 -0.32 -21.53
CA GLY A 35 -25.73 -1.37 -20.69
C GLY A 35 -24.86 -2.63 -20.62
N LEU A 36 -24.34 -3.08 -21.78
CA LEU A 36 -23.42 -4.22 -21.86
C LEU A 36 -22.11 -3.96 -21.11
N ILE A 37 -21.50 -2.79 -21.30
CA ILE A 37 -20.27 -2.41 -20.60
C ILE A 37 -20.51 -2.35 -19.09
N LYS A 38 -21.62 -1.74 -18.65
CA LYS A 38 -21.99 -1.68 -17.23
C LYS A 38 -22.18 -3.08 -16.65
N TYR A 39 -22.86 -3.98 -17.36
CA TYR A 39 -23.05 -5.35 -16.91
C TYR A 39 -21.73 -6.14 -16.86
N PHE A 40 -20.86 -5.98 -17.86
CA PHE A 40 -19.53 -6.60 -17.87
C PHE A 40 -18.70 -6.21 -16.64
N PHE A 41 -18.59 -4.91 -16.33
CA PHE A 41 -17.87 -4.45 -15.15
C PHE A 41 -18.53 -4.87 -13.84
N ALA A 42 -19.87 -4.88 -13.77
CA ALA A 42 -20.58 -5.36 -12.60
C ALA A 42 -20.33 -6.85 -12.34
N VAL A 43 -20.39 -7.69 -13.38
CA VAL A 43 -20.09 -9.12 -13.27
C VAL A 43 -18.63 -9.34 -12.88
N ASN A 44 -17.69 -8.61 -13.48
CA ASN A 44 -16.28 -8.74 -13.12
C ASN A 44 -16.01 -8.37 -11.65
N GLY A 45 -16.61 -7.26 -11.17
CA GLY A 45 -16.51 -6.86 -9.76
C GLY A 45 -17.13 -7.87 -8.79
N VAL A 46 -18.31 -8.41 -9.12
CA VAL A 46 -18.95 -9.47 -8.31
C VAL A 46 -18.09 -10.74 -8.32
N MET A 47 -17.54 -11.11 -9.47
CA MET A 47 -16.70 -12.32 -9.60
C MET A 47 -15.40 -12.20 -8.80
N ALA A 48 -14.75 -11.03 -8.82
CA ALA A 48 -13.58 -10.76 -8.00
C ALA A 48 -13.90 -10.89 -6.50
N LEU A 49 -15.03 -10.33 -6.05
CA LEU A 49 -15.48 -10.44 -4.67
C LEU A 49 -15.78 -11.90 -4.28
N VAL A 50 -16.42 -12.66 -5.17
CA VAL A 50 -16.64 -14.10 -4.98
C VAL A 50 -15.31 -14.85 -4.84
N PHE A 51 -14.30 -14.57 -5.68
CA PHE A 51 -13.00 -15.22 -5.58
C PHE A 51 -12.28 -14.89 -4.27
N ILE A 52 -12.32 -13.63 -3.81
CA ILE A 52 -11.74 -13.24 -2.52
C ILE A 52 -12.41 -14.02 -1.39
N ILE A 53 -13.74 -14.13 -1.40
CA ILE A 53 -14.49 -14.91 -0.40
C ILE A 53 -14.13 -16.39 -0.47
N LEU A 54 -14.02 -16.97 -1.67
CA LEU A 54 -13.64 -18.37 -1.84
C LEU A 54 -12.23 -18.65 -1.33
N ILE A 55 -11.26 -17.79 -1.65
CA ILE A 55 -9.88 -17.89 -1.15
C ILE A 55 -9.90 -17.81 0.38
N PHE A 56 -10.65 -16.87 0.94
CA PHE A 56 -10.78 -16.72 2.40
C PHE A 56 -11.34 -18.00 3.03
N VAL A 57 -12.49 -18.49 2.57
CA VAL A 57 -13.11 -19.72 3.08
C VAL A 57 -12.19 -20.93 2.92
N PHE A 58 -11.50 -21.03 1.79
CA PHE A 58 -10.53 -22.10 1.53
C PHE A 58 -9.37 -22.07 2.51
N LEU A 59 -8.74 -20.90 2.73
CA LEU A 59 -7.64 -20.73 3.66
C LEU A 59 -8.05 -21.09 5.10
N PHE A 60 -9.23 -20.66 5.54
CA PHE A 60 -9.72 -21.02 6.88
C PHE A 60 -10.02 -22.50 7.00
N LYS A 61 -10.66 -23.10 5.99
CA LYS A 61 -10.98 -24.53 5.99
C LYS A 61 -9.70 -25.38 6.07
N GLU A 62 -8.70 -25.08 5.25
CA GLU A 62 -7.45 -25.84 5.25
C GLU A 62 -6.60 -25.55 6.50
N GLY A 63 -6.63 -24.30 6.98
CA GLY A 63 -5.97 -23.89 8.23
C GLY A 63 -6.52 -24.63 9.45
N PHE A 64 -7.85 -24.74 9.60
CA PHE A 64 -8.45 -25.51 10.69
C PHE A 64 -8.13 -26.99 10.60
N LYS A 65 -8.16 -27.57 9.40
CA LYS A 65 -7.78 -28.98 9.19
C LYS A 65 -6.32 -29.24 9.56
N ALA A 66 -5.42 -28.30 9.29
CA ALA A 66 -4.02 -28.40 9.72
C ALA A 66 -3.88 -28.30 11.25
N MET A 67 -4.65 -27.42 11.91
CA MET A 67 -4.66 -27.30 13.36
C MET A 67 -5.20 -28.56 14.07
N ASP A 68 -6.15 -29.27 13.48
CA ASP A 68 -6.63 -30.56 14.01
C ASP A 68 -5.53 -31.64 14.01
N HIS A 69 -4.60 -31.58 13.05
CA HIS A 69 -3.48 -32.52 12.97
C HIS A 69 -2.30 -32.17 13.88
N ILE A 70 -2.03 -30.88 14.10
CA ILE A 70 -0.85 -30.41 14.84
C ILE A 70 -1.18 -30.12 16.31
N GLY A 71 -2.38 -29.62 16.61
CA GLY A 71 -2.72 -29.05 17.92
C GLY A 71 -2.38 -27.56 18.01
N LEU A 72 -3.29 -26.77 18.57
CA LEU A 72 -3.19 -25.30 18.60
C LEU A 72 -1.98 -24.78 19.39
N PHE A 73 -1.64 -25.45 20.51
CA PHE A 73 -0.51 -25.06 21.36
C PHE A 73 0.82 -25.58 20.84
N ASP A 74 0.83 -26.77 20.24
CA ASP A 74 2.02 -27.37 19.62
C ASP A 74 2.45 -26.61 18.35
N PHE A 75 1.50 -25.94 17.68
CA PHE A 75 1.79 -25.03 16.57
C PHE A 75 2.52 -23.75 17.00
N VAL A 76 2.31 -23.28 18.24
CA VAL A 76 3.01 -22.10 18.75
C VAL A 76 4.42 -22.49 19.17
N TYR A 77 4.56 -23.56 19.95
CA TYR A 77 5.84 -24.11 20.40
C TYR A 77 5.76 -25.63 20.49
N LEU A 78 6.72 -26.31 19.88
CA LEU A 78 6.80 -27.77 19.97
C LEU A 78 7.63 -28.15 21.20
N ASN A 79 7.08 -29.02 22.06
CA ASN A 79 7.85 -29.67 23.12
C ASN A 79 8.41 -30.98 22.57
N GLN A 80 9.72 -31.06 22.35
CA GLN A 80 10.38 -32.31 21.98
C GLN A 80 10.99 -32.97 23.22
N VAL A 81 10.78 -34.29 23.34
CA VAL A 81 11.43 -35.12 24.36
C VAL A 81 12.74 -35.60 23.77
N GLN A 82 13.86 -35.13 24.31
CA GLN A 82 15.19 -35.58 23.89
C GLN A 82 15.44 -37.01 24.36
N SER A 83 16.41 -37.71 23.76
CA SER A 83 16.79 -39.09 24.16
C SER A 83 17.22 -39.23 25.63
N ASP A 84 17.50 -38.12 26.32
CA ASP A 84 17.80 -38.04 27.76
C ASP A 84 16.53 -37.89 28.65
N GLY A 85 15.34 -37.93 28.06
CA GLY A 85 14.05 -37.76 28.77
C GLY A 85 13.74 -36.31 29.16
N SER A 86 14.60 -35.34 28.85
CA SER A 86 14.36 -33.92 29.04
C SER A 86 13.41 -33.36 27.98
N VAL A 87 12.47 -32.52 28.39
CA VAL A 87 11.53 -31.82 27.50
C VAL A 87 12.14 -30.47 27.13
N GLN A 88 12.53 -30.29 25.87
CA GLN A 88 13.01 -29.02 25.35
C GLN A 88 11.97 -28.38 24.43
N ARG A 89 11.77 -27.07 24.59
CA ARG A 89 10.97 -26.28 23.64
C ARG A 89 11.80 -25.98 22.41
N VAL A 90 11.28 -26.36 21.25
CA VAL A 90 11.93 -26.15 19.96
C VAL A 90 11.14 -25.11 19.16
N TYR A 91 11.84 -24.07 18.73
CA TYR A 91 11.28 -22.96 17.94
C TYR A 91 11.81 -23.04 16.52
N GLU A 92 11.48 -24.13 15.82
CA GLU A 92 11.91 -24.37 14.45
C GLU A 92 10.70 -24.61 13.55
N TRP A 93 10.77 -24.07 12.34
CA TRP A 93 9.86 -24.39 11.26
C TRP A 93 10.57 -25.29 10.26
N TYR A 94 10.33 -26.60 10.35
CA TYR A 94 10.86 -27.56 9.39
C TYR A 94 9.86 -28.72 9.17
N PRO A 95 8.88 -28.52 8.28
CA PRO A 95 7.85 -29.53 8.05
C PRO A 95 8.34 -30.71 7.20
N THR A 96 9.47 -30.58 6.52
CA THR A 96 10.01 -31.60 5.60
C THR A 96 11.06 -32.52 6.23
N SER A 97 11.40 -32.36 7.51
CA SER A 97 12.28 -33.30 8.22
C SER A 97 11.56 -34.61 8.57
N GLU A 98 12.35 -35.66 8.85
CA GLU A 98 11.83 -36.97 9.29
C GLU A 98 10.92 -36.84 10.52
N GLU A 99 11.31 -35.98 11.46
CA GLU A 99 10.43 -35.47 12.51
C GLU A 99 9.96 -34.06 12.13
N ALA A 100 8.71 -33.93 11.69
CA ALA A 100 8.17 -32.65 11.28
C ALA A 100 8.08 -31.69 12.48
N ARG A 101 8.68 -30.50 12.35
CA ARG A 101 8.69 -29.46 13.39
C ARG A 101 7.89 -28.27 12.93
N TYR A 102 6.88 -27.91 13.72
CA TYR A 102 6.01 -26.77 13.47
C TYR A 102 6.15 -25.77 14.61
N SER A 103 6.56 -24.54 14.30
CA SER A 103 6.52 -23.43 15.25
C SER A 103 6.22 -22.13 14.53
N LEU A 104 5.21 -21.42 15.01
CA LEU A 104 4.77 -20.13 14.49
C LEU A 104 5.74 -18.99 14.87
N ILE A 105 6.39 -19.09 16.03
CA ILE A 105 7.26 -18.05 16.58
C ILE A 105 8.39 -17.63 15.61
N PRO A 106 9.21 -18.54 15.04
CA PRO A 106 10.26 -18.15 14.11
C PRO A 106 9.72 -17.53 12.82
N LEU A 107 8.51 -17.90 12.37
CA LEU A 107 7.87 -17.29 11.19
C LEU A 107 7.48 -15.83 11.44
N ILE A 108 6.85 -15.56 12.59
CA ILE A 108 6.47 -14.19 12.99
C ILE A 108 7.73 -13.35 13.20
N LEU A 109 8.71 -13.87 13.95
CA LEU A 109 9.94 -13.14 14.24
C LEU A 109 10.76 -12.90 12.97
N GLY A 110 10.89 -13.88 12.07
CA GLY A 110 11.58 -13.71 10.79
C GLY A 110 10.91 -12.66 9.90
N THR A 111 9.58 -12.67 9.86
CA THR A 111 8.78 -11.66 9.16
C THR A 111 9.02 -10.27 9.74
N LEU A 112 8.89 -10.10 11.05
CA LEU A 112 9.10 -8.79 11.68
C LEU A 112 10.55 -8.29 11.56
N LEU A 113 11.52 -9.20 11.69
CA LEU A 113 12.95 -8.89 11.59
C LEU A 113 13.36 -8.40 10.19
N SER A 114 12.61 -8.78 9.15
CA SER A 114 12.84 -8.31 7.78
C SER A 114 11.92 -7.13 7.41
N ALA A 115 10.64 -7.19 7.77
CA ALA A 115 9.64 -6.18 7.41
C ALA A 115 9.85 -4.84 8.11
N ILE A 116 10.23 -4.83 9.41
CA ILE A 116 10.42 -3.58 10.16
C ILE A 116 11.59 -2.78 9.60
N PRO A 117 12.82 -3.34 9.46
CA PRO A 117 13.93 -2.58 8.90
C PRO A 117 13.68 -2.17 7.45
N ALA A 118 13.07 -3.04 6.63
CA ALA A 118 12.69 -2.71 5.26
C ALA A 118 11.75 -1.49 5.21
N THR A 119 10.75 -1.44 6.11
CA THR A 119 9.78 -0.34 6.17
C THR A 119 10.43 0.94 6.66
N ILE A 120 11.34 0.90 7.62
CA ILE A 120 12.07 2.10 8.09
C ILE A 120 12.87 2.71 6.93
N ILE A 121 13.65 1.88 6.21
CA ILE A 121 14.43 2.30 5.04
C ILE A 121 13.50 2.86 3.97
N SER A 122 12.43 2.15 3.65
CA SER A 122 11.47 2.54 2.62
C SER A 122 10.69 3.78 2.98
N THR A 123 10.41 4.00 4.26
CA THR A 123 9.75 5.23 4.73
C THR A 123 10.66 6.41 4.48
N PHE A 124 11.94 6.31 4.84
CA PHE A 124 12.89 7.39 4.63
C PHE A 124 13.01 7.76 3.15
N PHE A 125 13.30 6.79 2.28
CA PHE A 125 13.49 7.06 0.85
C PHE A 125 12.18 7.31 0.10
N GLY A 126 11.13 6.56 0.41
CA GLY A 126 9.82 6.66 -0.23
C GLY A 126 9.14 7.99 0.08
N VAL A 127 9.10 8.40 1.35
CA VAL A 127 8.50 9.70 1.72
C VAL A 127 9.31 10.85 1.10
N ALA A 128 10.64 10.79 1.13
CA ALA A 128 11.48 11.80 0.49
C ALA A 128 11.22 11.89 -1.03
N ALA A 129 11.11 10.74 -1.72
CA ALA A 129 10.79 10.68 -3.14
C ALA A 129 9.38 11.23 -3.44
N GLY A 130 8.39 10.90 -2.62
CA GLY A 130 7.02 11.41 -2.76
C GLY A 130 6.92 12.92 -2.54
N ILE A 131 7.65 13.47 -1.56
CA ILE A 131 7.76 14.93 -1.33
C ILE A 131 8.43 15.60 -2.53
N TYR A 132 9.54 15.02 -3.02
CA TYR A 132 10.23 15.56 -4.19
C TYR A 132 9.32 15.60 -5.41
N LEU A 133 8.59 14.51 -5.68
CA LEU A 133 7.75 14.38 -6.87
C LEU A 133 6.50 15.28 -6.82
N SER A 134 5.90 15.47 -5.65
CA SER A 134 4.71 16.30 -5.48
C SER A 134 5.03 17.79 -5.46
N GLU A 135 6.08 18.20 -4.73
CA GLU A 135 6.32 19.60 -4.42
C GLU A 135 7.51 20.18 -5.18
N ILE A 136 8.58 19.42 -5.41
CA ILE A 136 9.85 19.95 -5.94
C ILE A 136 9.98 19.77 -7.46
N ALA A 137 9.56 18.62 -7.98
CA ALA A 137 9.74 18.23 -9.37
C ALA A 137 9.01 19.15 -10.35
N ASN A 138 9.68 19.48 -11.45
CA ASN A 138 9.05 20.20 -12.55
C ASN A 138 8.02 19.30 -13.26
N PRO A 139 6.98 19.86 -13.91
CA PRO A 139 5.90 19.07 -14.51
C PRO A 139 6.39 17.97 -15.46
N LYS A 140 7.35 18.29 -16.34
CA LYS A 140 7.96 17.31 -17.27
C LYS A 140 8.65 16.15 -16.56
N LEU A 141 9.32 16.44 -15.44
CA LEU A 141 10.02 15.42 -14.66
C LEU A 141 9.00 14.54 -13.92
N LYS A 142 7.92 15.13 -13.40
CA LYS A 142 6.82 14.41 -12.76
C LYS A 142 6.13 13.44 -13.73
N GLU A 143 5.80 13.91 -14.93
CA GLU A 143 5.19 13.11 -16.00
C GLU A 143 6.04 11.90 -16.42
N PHE A 144 7.37 11.97 -16.22
CA PHE A 144 8.28 10.87 -16.50
C PHE A 144 8.53 9.96 -15.28
N LEU A 145 8.88 10.55 -14.13
CA LEU A 145 9.25 9.80 -12.93
C LEU A 145 8.08 9.05 -12.31
N LYS A 146 6.86 9.61 -12.32
CA LYS A 146 5.71 8.94 -11.70
C LYS A 146 5.40 7.60 -12.37
N PRO A 147 5.22 7.54 -13.71
CA PRO A 147 5.07 6.25 -14.39
C PRO A 147 6.26 5.31 -14.20
N MET A 148 7.49 5.81 -14.11
CA MET A 148 8.65 4.95 -13.84
C MET A 148 8.60 4.30 -12.45
N ILE A 149 8.22 5.05 -11.42
CA ILE A 149 8.07 4.52 -10.05
C ILE A 149 6.94 3.48 -10.00
N GLU A 150 5.82 3.76 -10.66
CA GLU A 150 4.69 2.82 -10.76
C GLU A 150 5.07 1.56 -11.56
N LEU A 151 5.83 1.71 -12.64
CA LEU A 151 6.36 0.58 -13.41
C LEU A 151 7.34 -0.26 -12.57
N PHE A 152 8.15 0.40 -11.74
CA PHE A 152 9.06 -0.29 -10.82
C PHE A 152 8.30 -1.13 -9.79
N ALA A 153 7.14 -0.67 -9.32
CA ALA A 153 6.24 -1.45 -8.46
C ALA A 153 5.61 -2.66 -9.21
N GLY A 154 5.59 -2.64 -10.53
CA GLY A 154 5.11 -3.74 -11.37
C GLY A 154 6.14 -4.84 -11.64
N ILE A 155 7.40 -4.67 -11.20
CA ILE A 155 8.43 -5.71 -11.35
C ILE A 155 8.02 -6.93 -10.49
N PRO A 156 8.03 -8.15 -11.07
CA PRO A 156 7.72 -9.36 -10.29
C PRO A 156 8.64 -9.48 -9.08
N THR A 157 8.07 -9.59 -7.88
CA THR A 157 8.84 -9.57 -6.63
C THR A 157 9.81 -10.75 -6.50
N VAL A 158 9.46 -11.89 -7.09
CA VAL A 158 10.35 -13.06 -7.23
C VAL A 158 11.67 -12.72 -7.94
N VAL A 159 11.64 -11.84 -8.95
CA VAL A 159 12.85 -11.41 -9.68
C VAL A 159 13.75 -10.60 -8.76
N LEU A 160 13.19 -9.66 -8.00
CA LEU A 160 13.94 -8.85 -7.03
C LEU A 160 14.53 -9.71 -5.90
N GLY A 161 13.75 -10.66 -5.39
CA GLY A 161 14.21 -11.63 -4.39
C GLY A 161 15.37 -12.48 -4.92
N PHE A 162 15.27 -13.01 -6.14
CA PHE A 162 16.35 -13.77 -6.76
C PHE A 162 17.62 -12.93 -6.97
N ILE A 163 17.50 -11.68 -7.43
CA ILE A 163 18.65 -10.77 -7.57
C ILE A 163 19.35 -10.56 -6.23
N MET A 164 18.59 -10.37 -5.16
CA MET A 164 19.16 -10.21 -3.82
C MET A 164 19.82 -11.47 -3.29
N LEU A 165 19.33 -12.66 -3.63
CA LEU A 165 19.96 -13.93 -3.26
C LEU A 165 21.23 -14.23 -4.07
N ALA A 166 21.20 -13.95 -5.37
CA ALA A 166 22.27 -14.28 -6.31
C ALA A 166 23.42 -13.25 -6.28
N VAL A 167 23.08 -11.96 -6.23
CA VAL A 167 24.04 -10.85 -6.31
C VAL A 167 24.14 -10.12 -4.98
N GLY A 168 23.00 -9.71 -4.42
CA GLY A 168 22.97 -8.90 -3.19
C GLY A 168 23.66 -9.59 -2.02
N ALA A 169 23.40 -10.88 -1.81
CA ALA A 169 23.96 -11.64 -0.71
C ALA A 169 25.48 -11.78 -0.81
N SER A 170 26.01 -11.97 -2.02
CA SER A 170 27.47 -12.03 -2.25
C SER A 170 28.09 -10.65 -2.04
N PHE A 171 27.49 -9.60 -2.60
CA PHE A 171 27.95 -8.22 -2.43
C PHE A 171 28.05 -7.79 -0.95
N PHE A 172 27.00 -8.05 -0.17
CA PHE A 172 27.02 -7.72 1.26
C PHE A 172 27.89 -8.65 2.09
N ASN A 173 28.10 -9.90 1.64
CA ASN A 173 29.03 -10.81 2.31
C ASN A 173 30.47 -10.32 2.16
N ASP A 174 30.87 -9.90 0.96
CA ASP A 174 32.21 -9.34 0.70
C ASP A 174 32.44 -8.01 1.45
N LEU A 175 31.38 -7.20 1.57
CA LEU A 175 31.47 -5.87 2.20
C LEU A 175 31.48 -5.91 3.73
N LEU A 176 30.64 -6.75 4.34
CA LEU A 176 30.38 -6.73 5.79
C LEU A 176 30.92 -7.97 6.51
N ASN A 177 31.33 -9.01 5.77
CA ASN A 177 31.76 -10.31 6.27
C ASN A 177 30.89 -10.87 7.42
N PRO A 178 29.56 -10.97 7.24
CA PRO A 178 28.65 -11.48 8.26
C PRO A 178 28.82 -12.99 8.44
N GLU A 179 28.48 -13.51 9.62
CA GLU A 179 28.55 -14.94 9.94
C GLU A 179 27.75 -15.80 8.94
N ASN A 180 26.58 -15.31 8.51
CA ASN A 180 25.72 -15.97 7.54
C ASN A 180 25.59 -15.12 6.28
N ARG A 181 25.90 -15.73 5.13
CA ARG A 181 25.70 -15.13 3.79
C ARG A 181 24.25 -14.78 3.54
N LEU A 182 23.32 -15.59 4.03
CA LEU A 182 21.88 -15.33 3.97
C LEU A 182 21.41 -14.91 5.35
N ASN A 183 21.02 -13.64 5.49
CA ASN A 183 20.62 -13.07 6.76
C ASN A 183 19.43 -12.11 6.57
N ALA A 184 18.78 -11.77 7.68
CA ALA A 184 17.61 -10.89 7.69
C ALA A 184 17.92 -9.47 7.18
N PHE A 185 19.18 -9.02 7.27
CA PHE A 185 19.59 -7.71 6.75
C PHE A 185 19.50 -7.68 5.22
N ILE A 186 20.04 -8.68 4.53
CA ILE A 186 19.94 -8.78 3.06
C ILE A 186 18.47 -8.89 2.62
N ALA A 187 17.66 -9.67 3.35
CA ALA A 187 16.23 -9.76 3.11
C ALA A 187 15.53 -8.40 3.28
N SER A 188 15.89 -7.65 4.33
CA SER A 188 15.35 -6.30 4.60
C SER A 188 15.69 -5.30 3.49
N ILE A 189 16.93 -5.33 2.98
CA ILE A 189 17.35 -4.47 1.87
C ILE A 189 16.57 -4.82 0.60
N GLY A 190 16.45 -6.11 0.27
CA GLY A 190 15.68 -6.55 -0.88
C GLY A 190 14.21 -6.13 -0.81
N LEU A 191 13.60 -6.37 0.34
CA LEU A 191 12.22 -6.00 0.61
C LEU A 191 12.01 -4.48 0.58
N SER A 192 13.02 -3.68 0.96
CA SER A 192 12.92 -2.23 0.88
C SER A 192 12.74 -1.73 -0.57
N PHE A 193 13.43 -2.34 -1.54
CA PHE A 193 13.25 -1.99 -2.96
C PHE A 193 11.82 -2.25 -3.47
N VAL A 194 11.15 -3.26 -2.92
CA VAL A 194 9.75 -3.57 -3.26
C VAL A 194 8.79 -2.53 -2.68
N ILE A 195 9.08 -2.00 -1.48
CA ILE A 195 8.17 -1.12 -0.73
C ILE A 195 8.39 0.37 -1.07
N ILE A 196 9.62 0.80 -1.36
CA ILE A 196 9.95 2.19 -1.74
C ILE A 196 8.98 2.78 -2.78
N PRO A 197 8.74 2.16 -3.95
CA PRO A 197 7.88 2.76 -4.97
C PRO A 197 6.43 2.89 -4.51
N VAL A 198 5.96 1.97 -3.65
CA VAL A 198 4.61 2.00 -3.08
C VAL A 198 4.46 3.19 -2.14
N ILE A 199 5.38 3.35 -1.18
CA ILE A 199 5.35 4.50 -0.26
C ILE A 199 5.51 5.81 -1.04
N ALA A 200 6.43 5.87 -2.01
CA ALA A 200 6.68 7.07 -2.80
C ALA A 200 5.44 7.53 -3.59
N SER A 201 4.78 6.60 -4.30
CA SER A 201 3.60 6.94 -5.12
C SER A 201 2.43 7.38 -4.24
N LEU A 202 2.14 6.65 -3.16
CA LEU A 202 1.04 6.98 -2.26
C LEU A 202 1.29 8.26 -1.45
N THR A 203 2.54 8.54 -1.06
CA THR A 203 2.91 9.81 -0.43
C THR A 203 2.74 10.97 -1.41
N GLU A 204 3.11 10.80 -2.68
CA GLU A 204 2.90 11.81 -3.71
C GLU A 204 1.40 12.10 -3.92
N ASP A 205 0.57 11.07 -4.01
CA ASP A 205 -0.89 11.20 -4.10
C ASP A 205 -1.47 11.94 -2.89
N ALA A 206 -1.03 11.58 -1.68
CA ALA A 206 -1.45 12.22 -0.44
C ALA A 206 -1.12 13.73 -0.44
N LEU A 207 0.10 14.10 -0.84
CA LEU A 207 0.52 15.50 -0.90
C LEU A 207 -0.21 16.26 -2.02
N HIS A 208 -0.42 15.63 -3.16
CA HIS A 208 -1.10 16.23 -4.30
C HIS A 208 -2.60 16.48 -4.04
N SER A 209 -3.22 15.70 -3.14
CA SER A 209 -4.62 15.89 -2.73
C SER A 209 -4.88 17.20 -1.97
N ILE A 210 -3.83 17.84 -1.44
CA ILE A 210 -3.96 19.10 -0.71
C ILE A 210 -4.32 20.25 -1.67
N PRO A 211 -5.32 21.09 -1.36
CA PRO A 211 -5.68 22.24 -2.19
C PRO A 211 -4.51 23.22 -2.41
N ASN A 212 -4.39 23.74 -3.62
CA ASN A 212 -3.36 24.74 -3.96
C ASN A 212 -3.53 26.07 -3.21
N ASP A 213 -4.73 26.37 -2.71
CA ASP A 213 -4.99 27.59 -1.93
C ASP A 213 -4.12 27.66 -0.67
N LEU A 214 -3.83 26.52 -0.02
CA LEU A 214 -2.95 26.47 1.15
C LEU A 214 -1.49 26.80 0.78
N ARG A 215 -1.04 26.37 -0.40
CA ARG A 215 0.29 26.70 -0.93
C ARG A 215 0.38 28.19 -1.22
N MET A 216 -0.61 28.73 -1.93
CA MET A 216 -0.65 30.15 -2.31
C MET A 216 -0.79 31.07 -1.10
N ALA A 217 -1.57 30.70 -0.08
CA ALA A 217 -1.67 31.45 1.17
C ALA A 217 -0.33 31.48 1.91
N SER A 218 0.40 30.36 1.95
CA SER A 218 1.73 30.29 2.56
C SER A 218 2.74 31.17 1.81
N TYR A 219 2.73 31.14 0.47
CA TYR A 219 3.57 32.02 -0.34
C TYR A 219 3.17 33.50 -0.20
N GLY A 220 1.88 33.81 -0.04
CA GLY A 220 1.37 35.16 0.13
C GLY A 220 1.85 35.86 1.39
N ILE A 221 2.17 35.11 2.45
CA ILE A 221 2.79 35.63 3.68
C ILE A 221 4.33 35.60 3.64
N GLY A 222 4.93 35.34 2.47
CA GLY A 222 6.38 35.35 2.25
C GLY A 222 7.11 34.07 2.66
N ALA A 223 6.40 32.95 2.86
CA ALA A 223 7.05 31.68 3.20
C ALA A 223 7.83 31.11 2.01
N THR A 224 8.98 30.52 2.28
CA THR A 224 9.75 29.76 1.28
C THR A 224 9.07 28.43 0.93
N LYS A 225 9.46 27.84 -0.20
CA LYS A 225 8.99 26.51 -0.62
C LYS A 225 9.21 25.44 0.46
N TRP A 226 10.39 25.41 1.07
CA TRP A 226 10.68 24.45 2.15
C TRP A 226 9.85 24.70 3.41
N GLN A 227 9.63 25.97 3.80
CA GLN A 227 8.76 26.30 4.92
C GLN A 227 7.31 25.87 4.66
N THR A 228 6.82 26.06 3.44
CA THR A 228 5.47 25.63 3.01
C THR A 228 5.33 24.11 3.11
N ILE A 229 6.30 23.36 2.56
CA ILE A 229 6.32 21.89 2.61
C ILE A 229 6.32 21.42 4.08
N ARG A 230 7.22 21.93 4.91
CA ARG A 230 7.43 21.45 6.28
C ARG A 230 6.31 21.84 7.25
N HIS A 231 5.76 23.05 7.15
CA HIS A 231 4.83 23.60 8.15
C HIS A 231 3.37 23.61 7.71
N VAL A 232 3.09 23.45 6.42
CA VAL A 232 1.71 23.47 5.90
C VAL A 232 1.36 22.14 5.26
N ILE A 233 2.12 21.72 4.26
CA ILE A 233 1.75 20.57 3.41
C ILE A 233 1.96 19.25 4.14
N LEU A 234 3.13 19.00 4.73
CA LEU A 234 3.41 17.75 5.45
C LEU A 234 2.47 17.52 6.65
N PRO A 235 2.21 18.52 7.51
CA PRO A 235 1.22 18.37 8.58
C PRO A 235 -0.20 18.12 8.05
N ALA A 236 -0.61 18.80 6.97
CA ALA A 236 -1.92 18.59 6.36
C ALA A 236 -2.06 17.19 5.71
N ALA A 237 -0.99 16.64 5.13
CA ALA A 237 -0.97 15.32 4.51
C ALA A 237 -0.65 14.18 5.49
N PHE A 238 -0.50 14.46 6.78
CA PHE A 238 0.00 13.48 7.76
C PHE A 238 -0.77 12.16 7.76
N SER A 239 -2.09 12.21 7.64
CA SER A 239 -2.93 11.01 7.57
C SER A 239 -2.64 10.18 6.31
N GLY A 240 -2.46 10.83 5.15
CA GLY A 240 -2.15 10.16 3.89
C GLY A 240 -0.72 9.59 3.85
N VAL A 241 0.27 10.32 4.38
CA VAL A 241 1.65 9.82 4.51
C VAL A 241 1.73 8.68 5.52
N SER A 242 0.98 8.75 6.62
CA SER A 242 0.90 7.64 7.57
C SER A 242 0.24 6.41 6.94
N ALA A 243 -0.82 6.61 6.15
CA ALA A 243 -1.48 5.53 5.41
C ALA A 243 -0.54 4.87 4.38
N SER A 244 0.29 5.65 3.68
CA SER A 244 1.27 5.07 2.74
C SER A 244 2.29 4.19 3.44
N ILE A 245 2.78 4.60 4.62
CA ILE A 245 3.70 3.80 5.44
C ILE A 245 3.04 2.51 5.93
N ILE A 246 1.81 2.60 6.47
CA ILE A 246 1.07 1.43 6.96
C ILE A 246 0.81 0.44 5.82
N LEU A 247 0.42 0.93 4.64
CA LEU A 247 0.17 0.07 3.49
C LEU A 247 1.47 -0.57 2.97
N GLY A 248 2.58 0.19 3.00
CA GLY A 248 3.92 -0.33 2.71
C GLY A 248 4.34 -1.44 3.68
N PHE A 249 4.10 -1.28 4.97
CA PHE A 249 4.35 -2.31 5.99
C PHE A 249 3.46 -3.54 5.80
N GLY A 250 2.17 -3.35 5.49
CA GLY A 250 1.26 -4.45 5.18
C GLY A 250 1.71 -5.26 3.97
N ARG A 251 2.23 -4.58 2.93
CA ARG A 251 2.87 -5.24 1.79
C ARG A 251 4.14 -5.97 2.20
N ALA A 252 4.98 -5.39 3.07
CA ALA A 252 6.19 -6.02 3.59
C ALA A 252 5.91 -7.40 4.20
N ILE A 253 4.90 -7.47 5.07
CA ILE A 253 4.45 -8.72 5.71
C ILE A 253 3.88 -9.70 4.68
N GLY A 254 3.16 -9.20 3.68
CA GLY A 254 2.55 -10.05 2.64
C GLY A 254 3.56 -10.68 1.67
N GLU A 255 4.73 -10.07 1.48
CA GLU A 255 5.80 -10.58 0.62
C GLU A 255 6.73 -11.56 1.34
N THR A 256 6.68 -11.61 2.67
CA THR A 256 7.43 -12.59 3.49
C THR A 256 6.58 -13.84 3.69
N MET A 257 6.91 -14.91 2.98
CA MET A 257 6.41 -16.27 3.21
C MET A 257 7.55 -17.28 3.14
#